data_AF-A0A5J4EC06-F1
#
_entry.id   AF-A0A5J4EC06-F1
#
_cell.length_a   1.000
_cell.length_b   1.000
_cell.length_c   1.000
_cell.angle_alpha   90.00
_cell.angle_beta   90.00
_cell.angle_gamma   90.00
#
_symmetry.space_group_name_H-M   'P 1'
#
loop_
_entity.id
_entity.type
_entity.pdbx_description
1 polymer ?
#
loop_
_entity_poly.entity_id
_entity_poly.type
_entity_poly.pdbx_seq_one_letter_code
_entity_poly.pdbx_strand_id
1 'polypeptide(L)'
;MTTLLRYPKVAAHAGDTGWLLEMEGEGCRILGLLLEDALQSPDITTAMLLERHRDDDQSAALMKLAASESLVDEEQAIAEFRDTLSILSRQSAAARLDTLLACAREKELSADEKEELKDLLAKRQSAEAAADR
;
A
#
# COMPACT_ATOMS: atom_id res chain seq x y z
N MET A 1 -6.55 4.08 -0.99
CA MET A 1 -6.78 5.02 0.14
C MET A 1 -8.27 5.25 0.39
N THR A 2 -9.05 5.66 -0.61
CA THR A 2 -10.51 5.90 -0.49
C THR A 2 -11.30 4.69 0.01
N THR A 3 -11.02 3.49 -0.52
CA THR A 3 -11.71 2.25 -0.14
C THR A 3 -11.51 1.90 1.33
N LEU A 4 -10.27 2.02 1.83
CA LEU A 4 -9.94 1.81 3.25
C LEU A 4 -10.66 2.82 4.15
N LEU A 5 -10.67 4.10 3.77
CA LEU A 5 -11.32 5.15 4.55
C LEU A 5 -12.83 4.91 4.68
N ARG A 6 -13.49 4.46 3.60
CA ARG A 6 -14.92 4.19 3.57
C ARG A 6 -15.32 2.85 4.19
N TYR A 7 -14.45 1.87 4.10
CA TYR A 7 -14.69 0.52 4.60
C TYR A 7 -13.49 0.08 5.45
N PRO A 8 -13.29 0.62 6.68
CA PRO A 8 -12.08 0.34 7.46
C PRO A 8 -11.81 -1.15 7.69
N LYS A 9 -12.87 -1.97 7.73
CA LYS A 9 -12.78 -3.43 7.86
C LYS A 9 -11.97 -4.11 6.75
N VAL A 10 -11.86 -3.51 5.57
CA VAL A 10 -11.04 -4.07 4.48
C VAL A 10 -9.55 -4.16 4.85
N ALA A 11 -9.11 -3.41 5.86
CA ALA A 11 -7.74 -3.48 6.40
C ALA A 11 -7.35 -4.91 6.79
N ALA A 12 -8.28 -5.72 7.30
CA ALA A 12 -8.03 -7.12 7.65
C ALA A 12 -7.58 -7.97 6.44
N HIS A 13 -7.84 -7.51 5.22
CA HIS A 13 -7.46 -8.16 3.97
C HIS A 13 -6.18 -7.60 3.33
N ALA A 14 -5.46 -6.71 4.02
CA ALA A 14 -4.27 -6.07 3.47
C ALA A 14 -3.09 -7.02 3.28
N GLY A 15 -3.03 -8.12 4.05
CA GLY A 15 -1.90 -9.04 4.03
C GLY A 15 -0.62 -8.37 4.55
N ASP A 16 0.53 -8.78 4.01
CA ASP A 16 1.81 -8.14 4.34
C ASP A 16 1.93 -6.77 3.64
N THR A 17 2.17 -5.74 4.45
CA THR A 17 2.27 -4.34 4.00
C THR A 17 3.61 -3.70 4.36
N GLY A 18 4.63 -4.50 4.70
CA GLY A 18 5.98 -3.98 4.98
C GLY A 18 6.58 -3.16 3.85
N TRP A 19 6.21 -3.44 2.60
CA TRP A 19 6.63 -2.69 1.40
C TRP A 19 6.14 -1.23 1.37
N LEU A 20 5.14 -0.85 2.18
CA LEU A 20 4.70 0.55 2.29
C LEU A 20 5.79 1.44 2.93
N LEU A 21 6.64 0.87 3.79
CA LEU A 21 7.73 1.60 4.45
C LEU A 21 8.83 2.03 3.46
N GLU A 22 8.99 1.28 2.37
CA GLU A 22 9.92 1.57 1.28
C GLU A 22 9.37 2.60 0.28
N MET A 23 8.06 2.89 0.33
CA MET A 23 7.45 3.85 -0.59
C MET A 23 7.64 5.29 -0.12
N GLU A 24 8.14 6.11 -1.04
CA GLU A 24 8.21 7.55 -0.83
C GLU A 24 6.86 8.22 -1.16
N GLY A 25 6.58 9.33 -0.50
CA GLY A 25 5.43 10.18 -0.77
C GLY A 25 4.42 10.26 0.37
N GLU A 26 3.81 11.44 0.46
CA GLU A 26 2.85 11.75 1.51
C GLU A 26 1.61 10.83 1.49
N GLY A 27 1.11 10.47 0.30
CA GLY A 27 -0.02 9.55 0.18
C GLY A 27 0.25 8.14 0.71
N CYS A 28 1.48 7.64 0.56
CA CYS A 28 1.88 6.32 1.06
C CYS A 28 1.97 6.33 2.60
N ARG A 29 2.52 7.42 3.17
CA ARG A 29 2.57 7.63 4.61
C ARG A 29 1.17 7.67 5.22
N ILE A 30 0.26 8.45 4.62
CA ILE A 30 -1.14 8.53 5.06
C ILE A 30 -1.79 7.14 4.96
N LEU A 31 -1.61 6.42 3.84
CA LEU A 31 -2.16 5.08 3.69
C LEU A 31 -1.67 4.12 4.80
N GLY A 32 -0.37 4.16 5.13
CA GLY A 32 0.20 3.37 6.23
C GLY A 32 -0.43 3.69 7.58
N LEU A 33 -0.57 4.98 7.90
CA LEU A 33 -1.22 5.43 9.15
C LEU A 33 -2.68 4.96 9.24
N LEU A 34 -3.48 5.18 8.20
CA LEU A 34 -4.88 4.76 8.18
C LEU A 34 -5.01 3.23 8.29
N LEU A 35 -4.07 2.50 7.70
CA LEU A 35 -4.06 1.04 7.75
C LEU A 35 -3.72 0.54 9.15
N GLU A 36 -2.72 1.13 9.80
CA GLU A 36 -2.35 0.81 11.17
C GLU A 36 -3.54 1.07 12.12
N ASP A 37 -4.19 2.23 12.00
CA ASP A 37 -5.36 2.58 12.80
C ASP A 37 -6.50 1.56 12.66
N ALA A 38 -6.79 1.14 11.42
CA ALA A 38 -7.83 0.17 11.13
C ALA A 38 -7.48 -1.25 11.59
N LEU A 39 -6.21 -1.65 11.52
CA LEU A 39 -5.74 -2.94 12.02
C LEU A 39 -5.74 -3.00 13.56
N GLN A 40 -5.38 -1.90 14.22
CA GLN A 40 -5.39 -1.80 15.69
C GLN A 40 -6.81 -1.70 16.27
N SER A 41 -7.77 -1.22 15.49
CA SER A 41 -9.17 -1.04 15.91
C SER A 41 -10.14 -1.64 14.89
N PRO A 42 -10.39 -2.96 14.89
CA PRO A 42 -11.21 -3.63 13.88
C PRO A 42 -12.66 -3.12 13.75
N ASP A 43 -13.19 -2.53 14.82
CA ASP A 43 -14.54 -1.93 14.86
C ASP A 43 -14.54 -0.43 14.50
N ILE A 44 -13.40 0.14 14.07
CA ILE A 44 -13.32 1.55 13.74
C ILE A 44 -14.23 1.89 12.56
N THR A 45 -14.99 2.96 12.72
CA THR A 45 -15.84 3.49 11.65
C THR A 45 -15.11 4.59 10.88
N THR A 46 -15.56 4.88 9.66
CA THR A 46 -15.04 6.02 8.88
C THR A 46 -15.08 7.32 9.67
N ALA A 47 -16.15 7.58 10.43
CA ALA A 47 -16.26 8.77 11.26
C ALA A 47 -15.20 8.82 12.38
N MET A 48 -14.94 7.68 13.04
CA MET A 48 -13.90 7.60 14.08
C MET A 48 -12.49 7.77 13.50
N LEU A 49 -12.23 7.21 12.32
CA LEU A 49 -10.95 7.34 11.63
C LEU A 49 -10.71 8.80 11.18
N LEU A 50 -11.75 9.48 10.67
CA LEU A 50 -11.68 10.92 10.37
C LEU A 50 -11.48 11.77 11.62
N GLU A 51 -12.10 11.42 12.75
CA GLU A 51 -11.93 12.17 14.00
C GLU A 51 -10.50 12.06 14.55
N ARG A 52 -9.84 10.90 14.39
CA ARG A 52 -8.43 10.72 14.80
C ARG A 52 -7.48 11.63 14.02
N HIS A 53 -7.76 11.86 12.75
CA HIS A 53 -6.93 12.67 11.84
C HIS A 53 -7.46 14.10 11.65
N ARG A 54 -8.30 14.59 12.56
CA ARG A 54 -9.00 15.87 12.40
C ARG A 54 -8.08 17.08 12.39
N ASP A 55 -7.04 17.04 13.23
CA ASP A 55 -6.08 18.14 13.41
C ASP A 55 -4.86 18.02 12.48
N ASP A 56 -4.80 16.96 11.66
CA ASP A 56 -3.72 16.77 10.68
C ASP A 56 -3.93 17.67 9.46
N ASP A 57 -2.83 18.09 8.83
CA ASP A 57 -2.83 18.90 7.60
C ASP A 57 -3.68 18.27 6.46
N GLN A 58 -3.86 16.96 6.51
CA GLN A 58 -4.53 16.14 5.49
C GLN A 58 -6.01 15.89 5.77
N SER A 59 -6.52 16.38 6.91
CA SER A 59 -7.92 16.24 7.36
C SER A 59 -8.94 16.60 6.27
N ALA A 60 -8.76 17.75 5.61
CA ALA A 60 -9.66 18.21 4.55
C ALA A 60 -9.65 17.28 3.31
N ALA A 61 -8.47 16.75 2.96
CA ALA A 61 -8.34 15.81 1.85
C ALA A 61 -9.02 14.47 2.19
N LEU A 62 -8.83 13.96 3.41
CA LEU A 62 -9.49 12.75 3.90
C LEU A 62 -11.02 12.89 3.89
N MET A 63 -11.56 14.00 4.39
CA MET A 63 -13.01 14.25 4.34
C MET A 63 -13.54 14.22 2.90
N LYS A 64 -12.82 14.85 1.95
CA LYS A 64 -13.21 14.85 0.54
C LYS A 64 -13.21 13.44 -0.06
N LEU A 65 -12.22 12.63 0.27
CA LEU A 65 -12.15 11.24 -0.18
C LEU A 65 -13.27 10.40 0.43
N ALA A 66 -13.56 10.55 1.72
CA ALA A 66 -14.65 9.85 2.38
C ALA A 66 -16.03 10.20 1.80
N ALA A 67 -16.23 11.47 1.42
CA ALA A 67 -17.47 11.97 0.85
C ALA A 67 -17.68 11.60 -0.63
N SER A 68 -16.66 11.04 -1.31
CA SER A 68 -16.79 10.63 -2.71
C SER A 68 -17.80 9.48 -2.85
N GLU A 69 -18.71 9.59 -3.80
CA GLU A 69 -19.68 8.53 -4.09
C GLU A 69 -18.98 7.29 -4.64
N SER A 70 -19.41 6.13 -4.17
CA SER A 70 -19.01 4.82 -4.65
C SER A 70 -20.15 3.88 -4.25
N LEU A 71 -20.62 3.10 -5.22
CA LEU A 71 -21.78 2.22 -5.10
C LEU A 71 -21.34 0.76 -4.97
N VAL A 72 -20.12 0.53 -4.46
CA VAL A 72 -19.58 -0.81 -4.25
C VAL A 72 -20.12 -1.41 -2.95
N ASP A 73 -20.47 -2.69 -3.00
CA ASP A 73 -20.73 -3.47 -1.80
C ASP A 73 -19.40 -3.83 -1.08
N GLU A 74 -19.51 -4.50 0.07
CA GLU A 74 -18.33 -4.85 0.88
C GLU A 74 -17.39 -5.83 0.16
N GLU A 75 -17.91 -6.76 -0.63
CA GLU A 75 -17.10 -7.74 -1.37
C GLU A 75 -16.30 -7.06 -2.49
N GLN A 76 -16.95 -6.16 -3.23
CA GLN A 76 -16.32 -5.32 -4.24
C GLN A 76 -15.27 -4.38 -3.62
N ALA A 77 -15.55 -3.81 -2.44
CA ALA A 77 -14.58 -2.99 -1.72
C ALA A 77 -13.33 -3.79 -1.31
N ILE A 78 -13.49 -5.04 -0.87
CA ILE A 78 -12.36 -5.91 -0.54
C ILE A 78 -11.53 -6.22 -1.80
N ALA A 79 -12.19 -6.55 -2.92
CA ALA A 79 -11.52 -6.84 -4.18
C ALA A 79 -10.72 -5.63 -4.68
N GLU A 80 -11.35 -4.45 -4.77
CA GLU A 80 -10.71 -3.20 -5.20
C GLU A 80 -9.52 -2.84 -4.29
N PHE A 81 -9.68 -3.02 -2.97
CA PHE A 81 -8.62 -2.76 -2.01
C PHE A 81 -7.40 -3.68 -2.24
N ARG A 82 -7.63 -4.98 -2.42
CA ARG A 82 -6.56 -5.95 -2.68
C ARG A 82 -5.85 -5.69 -4.01
N ASP A 83 -6.62 -5.36 -5.05
CA ASP A 83 -6.05 -5.03 -6.36
C ASP A 83 -5.19 -3.76 -6.29
N THR A 84 -5.67 -2.75 -5.56
CA THR A 84 -4.91 -1.51 -5.32
C THR A 84 -3.61 -1.80 -4.59
N LEU A 85 -3.62 -2.58 -3.51
CA LEU A 85 -2.40 -2.96 -2.79
C LEU A 85 -1.45 -3.82 -3.64
N SER A 86 -1.99 -4.71 -4.49
CA SER A 86 -1.20 -5.49 -5.45
C SER A 86 -0.50 -4.59 -6.49
N ILE A 87 -1.15 -3.53 -6.95
CA ILE A 87 -0.52 -2.54 -7.84
C ILE A 87 0.58 -1.77 -7.09
N LEU A 88 0.29 -1.25 -5.89
CA LEU A 88 1.24 -0.46 -5.12
C LEU A 88 2.47 -1.27 -4.68
N SER A 89 2.29 -2.52 -4.23
CA SER A 89 3.40 -3.42 -3.88
C SER A 89 4.31 -3.70 -5.08
N ARG A 90 3.75 -3.90 -6.29
CA ARG A 90 4.53 -4.06 -7.53
C ARG A 90 5.30 -2.80 -7.88
N GLN A 91 4.73 -1.62 -7.68
CA GLN A 91 5.42 -0.34 -7.87
C GLN A 91 6.56 -0.16 -6.88
N SER A 92 6.35 -0.49 -5.59
CA SER A 92 7.39 -0.46 -4.56
C SER A 92 8.55 -1.42 -4.91
N ALA A 93 8.23 -2.65 -5.30
CA ALA A 93 9.22 -3.64 -5.74
C ALA A 93 10.04 -3.17 -6.96
N ALA A 94 9.39 -2.52 -7.94
CA ALA A 94 10.06 -1.97 -9.12
C ALA A 94 11.00 -0.80 -8.75
N ALA A 95 10.54 0.13 -7.91
CA ALA A 95 11.36 1.24 -7.44
C ALA A 95 12.59 0.74 -6.67
N ARG A 96 12.40 -0.24 -5.78
CA ARG A 96 13.49 -0.85 -5.01
C ARG A 96 14.51 -1.56 -5.92
N LEU A 97 14.03 -2.26 -6.96
CA LEU A 97 14.89 -2.88 -7.96
C LEU A 97 15.76 -1.83 -8.67
N ASP A 98 15.16 -0.71 -9.09
CA ASP A 98 15.88 0.38 -9.75
C ASP A 98 16.95 1.00 -8.83
N THR A 99 16.64 1.19 -7.53
CA THR A 99 17.59 1.65 -6.52
C THR A 99 18.77 0.69 -6.37
N LEU A 100 18.53 -0.62 -6.27
CA LEU A 100 19.58 -1.62 -6.15
C LEU A 100 20.46 -1.69 -7.41
N LEU A 101 19.85 -1.60 -8.60
CA LEU A 101 20.58 -1.57 -9.86
C LEU A 101 21.42 -0.29 -10.02
N ALA A 102 20.93 0.85 -9.57
CA ALA A 102 21.70 2.09 -9.52
C ALA A 102 22.89 1.95 -8.56
N CYS A 103 22.66 1.46 -7.35
CA CYS A 103 23.71 1.20 -6.36
C CYS A 103 24.79 0.26 -6.91
N ALA A 104 24.40 -0.81 -7.61
CA ALA A 104 25.33 -1.79 -8.19
C ALA A 104 26.26 -1.19 -9.27
N ARG A 105 25.86 -0.08 -9.90
CA ARG A 105 26.69 0.64 -10.89
C ARG A 105 27.75 1.50 -10.23
N GLU A 106 27.49 1.99 -9.02
CA GLU A 106 28.36 2.90 -8.30
C GLU A 106 29.27 2.19 -7.29
N LYS A 107 28.75 1.14 -6.64
CA LYS A 107 29.43 0.38 -5.60
C LYS A 107 29.14 -1.12 -5.71
N GLU A 108 29.96 -1.92 -5.05
CA GLU A 108 29.61 -3.32 -4.85
C GLU A 108 28.45 -3.45 -3.86
N LEU A 109 27.43 -4.21 -4.24
CA LEU A 109 26.32 -4.55 -3.34
C LEU A 109 26.77 -5.51 -2.23
N SER A 110 26.23 -5.30 -1.04
CA SER A 110 26.34 -6.21 0.10
C SER A 110 25.69 -7.57 -0.19
N ALA A 111 25.94 -8.56 0.66
CA ALA A 111 25.33 -9.87 0.53
C ALA A 111 23.79 -9.77 0.58
N ASP A 112 23.27 -8.98 1.53
CA ASP A 112 21.83 -8.77 1.73
C ASP A 112 21.19 -8.06 0.51
N GLU A 113 21.83 -7.01 -0.01
CA GLU A 113 21.36 -6.30 -1.22
C GLU A 113 21.38 -7.21 -2.47
N LYS A 114 22.36 -8.12 -2.59
CA LYS A 114 22.44 -9.10 -3.68
C LYS A 114 21.34 -10.15 -3.58
N GLU A 115 21.04 -10.61 -2.37
CA GLU A 115 19.95 -11.55 -2.10
C GLU A 115 18.60 -10.92 -2.39
N GLU A 116 18.37 -9.69 -1.90
CA GLU A 116 17.15 -8.92 -2.17
C GLU A 116 16.95 -8.70 -3.68
N LEU A 117 18.00 -8.31 -4.41
CA LEU A 117 17.94 -8.12 -5.86
C LEU A 117 17.51 -9.41 -6.58
N LYS A 118 18.05 -10.55 -6.17
CA LYS A 118 17.71 -11.85 -6.74
C LYS A 118 16.25 -12.21 -6.49
N ASP A 119 15.76 -11.99 -5.27
CA ASP A 119 14.38 -12.27 -4.89
C ASP A 119 13.38 -11.39 -5.64
N LEU A 120 13.69 -10.09 -5.80
CA LEU A 120 12.86 -9.16 -6.56
C LEU A 120 12.77 -9.57 -8.05
N LEU A 121 13.89 -9.98 -8.65
CA LEU A 121 13.91 -10.47 -10.03
C LEU A 121 13.10 -11.77 -10.21
N ALA A 122 13.23 -12.71 -9.27
CA ALA A 122 12.45 -13.95 -9.30
C ALA A 122 10.94 -13.69 -9.17
N LYS A 123 10.54 -12.79 -8.24
CA LYS A 123 9.15 -12.35 -8.08
C LYS A 123 8.63 -11.70 -9.36
N ARG A 124 9.40 -10.84 -10.01
CA ARG A 124 9.00 -10.18 -11.27
C ARG A 124 8.74 -11.19 -12.39
N GLN A 125 9.65 -12.14 -12.58
CA GLN A 125 9.49 -13.21 -13.59
C GLN A 125 8.25 -14.07 -13.33
N SER A 126 7.96 -14.38 -12.06
CA SER A 126 6.77 -15.15 -11.70
C SER A 126 5.47 -14.37 -11.95
N ALA A 127 5.48 -13.05 -11.73
CA ALA A 127 4.33 -12.19 -11.98
C ALA A 127 4.09 -11.98 -13.49
N GLU A 128 5.15 -11.81 -14.28
CA GLU A 128 5.09 -11.74 -15.75
C GLU A 128 4.53 -13.06 -16.33
N ALA A 129 5.01 -14.22 -15.86
CA ALA A 129 4.52 -15.53 -16.32
C ALA A 129 3.07 -15.84 -15.92
N ALA A 130 2.55 -15.22 -14.86
CA ALA A 130 1.16 -15.35 -14.45
C ALA A 130 0.21 -14.42 -15.23
N ALA A 131 0.72 -13.33 -15.79
CA ALA A 131 -0.06 -12.39 -16.61
C ALA A 131 -0.26 -12.86 -18.06
N ASP A 132 0.64 -13.73 -18.56
CA ASP A 132 0.58 -14.34 -19.91
C ASP A 132 -0.25 -15.65 -19.98
N ARG A 133 -0.92 -16.04 -18.89
CA ARG A 133 -1.77 -17.25 -18.80
C ARG A 133 -3.25 -16.90 -18.66
#